data_AF-A0A1F9GLS8-F1
#
_entry.id   AF-A0A1F9GLS8-F1
#
_cell.length_a   1.000
_cell.length_b   1.000
_cell.length_c   1.000
_cell.angle_alpha   90.00
_cell.angle_beta   90.00
_cell.angle_gamma   90.00
#
_symmetry.space_group_name_H-M   'P 1'
#
loop_
_entity.id
_entity.type
_entity.pdbx_description
1 polymer ?
#
loop_
_entity_poly.entity_id
_entity_poly.type
_entity_poly.pdbx_seq_one_letter_code
_entity_poly.pdbx_strand_id
1 'polypeptide(L)'
;MAPTQQTTVGYPHIEKLIDSEDFNGLNKAFADAYEKLEKVYKDKKGMGKGKEAAKAMRALEKCSELLKELLKVKYHLKEQIAKQAKK
;
A
#
# COMPACT_ATOMS: atom_id res chain seq x y z
N MET A 1 -6.74 -30.13 17.33
CA MET A 1 -6.42 -28.77 16.85
C MET A 1 -7.08 -28.63 15.49
N ALA A 2 -8.08 -27.75 15.37
CA ALA A 2 -8.75 -27.55 14.08
C ALA A 2 -7.77 -26.88 13.10
N PRO A 3 -7.73 -27.31 11.82
CA PRO A 3 -6.95 -26.60 10.82
C PRO A 3 -7.59 -25.21 10.65
N THR A 4 -6.88 -24.17 11.08
CA THR A 4 -7.21 -22.80 10.69
C THR A 4 -7.03 -22.74 9.19
N GLN A 5 -8.12 -22.88 8.44
CA GLN A 5 -8.19 -22.57 7.03
C GLN A 5 -7.71 -21.12 6.88
N GLN A 6 -6.47 -20.94 6.39
CA GLN A 6 -6.04 -19.66 5.88
C GLN A 6 -6.95 -19.37 4.70
N THR A 7 -7.93 -18.50 4.91
CA THR A 7 -8.72 -17.89 3.85
C THR A 7 -7.76 -17.01 3.05
N THR A 8 -6.93 -17.61 2.20
CA THR A 8 -6.12 -16.86 1.23
C THR A 8 -7.10 -16.34 0.19
N VAL A 9 -7.66 -15.17 0.46
CA VAL A 9 -8.48 -14.46 -0.53
C VAL A 9 -7.64 -14.06 -1.76
N GLY A 10 -6.32 -14.19 -1.85
CA GLY A 10 -5.25 -14.04 -0.87
C GLY A 10 -4.13 -13.47 -1.70
N TYR A 11 -3.90 -12.16 -1.59
CA TYR A 11 -2.95 -11.45 -2.43
C TYR A 11 -1.56 -11.73 -1.86
N PRO A 12 -0.83 -12.76 -2.31
CA PRO A 12 0.25 -13.35 -1.52
C PRO A 12 1.41 -12.37 -1.36
N HIS A 13 1.59 -11.52 -2.38
CA HIS A 13 2.58 -10.45 -2.36
C HIS A 13 2.21 -9.34 -1.39
N ILE A 14 0.93 -8.98 -1.26
CA ILE A 14 0.49 -7.94 -0.32
C ILE A 14 0.58 -8.48 1.11
N GLU A 15 0.13 -9.71 1.34
CA GLU A 15 0.25 -10.37 2.65
C GLU A 15 1.70 -10.44 3.10
N LYS A 16 2.60 -10.93 2.23
CA LYS A 16 4.05 -10.94 2.51
C LYS A 16 4.61 -9.56 2.81
N LEU A 17 4.19 -8.54 2.06
CA LEU A 17 4.64 -7.16 2.24
C LEU A 17 4.17 -6.58 3.58
N ILE A 18 2.91 -6.80 3.95
CA ILE A 18 2.37 -6.40 5.25
C ILE A 18 3.05 -7.16 6.40
N ASP A 19 3.32 -8.45 6.24
CA ASP A 19 3.94 -9.27 7.27
C ASP A 19 5.41 -8.95 7.49
N SER A 20 6.19 -8.87 6.40
CA SER A 20 7.62 -8.53 6.43
C SER A 20 7.89 -7.05 6.70
N GLU A 21 6.91 -6.19 6.43
CA GLU A 21 7.05 -4.74 6.51
C GLU A 21 8.19 -4.18 5.62
N ASP A 22 8.64 -4.96 4.63
CA ASP A 22 9.64 -4.51 3.65
C ASP A 22 8.96 -3.80 2.48
N PHE A 23 8.77 -2.49 2.65
CA PHE A 23 8.19 -1.62 1.63
C PHE A 23 9.23 -0.97 0.72
N ASN A 24 10.52 -1.27 0.84
CA ASN A 24 11.58 -0.52 0.15
C ASN A 24 11.42 -0.56 -1.37
N GLY A 25 11.18 -1.75 -1.93
CA GLY A 25 10.96 -1.91 -3.37
C GLY A 25 9.71 -1.19 -3.86
N LEU A 26 8.62 -1.26 -3.07
CA LEU A 26 7.36 -0.60 -3.40
C LEU A 26 7.48 0.93 -3.34
N ASN A 27 8.10 1.44 -2.28
CA ASN A 27 8.34 2.87 -2.08
C ASN A 27 9.18 3.45 -3.22
N LYS A 28 10.24 2.72 -3.63
CA LYS A 28 11.06 3.12 -4.78
C LYS A 28 10.24 3.16 -6.07
N ALA A 29 9.47 2.10 -6.35
CA ALA A 29 8.63 2.05 -7.54
C ALA A 29 7.57 3.18 -7.57
N PHE A 30 6.98 3.49 -6.42
CA PHE A 30 6.00 4.58 -6.28
C PHE A 30 6.65 5.94 -6.50
N ALA A 31 7.84 6.18 -5.93
CA ALA A 31 8.60 7.41 -6.13
C ALA A 31 8.96 7.61 -7.62
N ASP A 32 9.54 6.57 -8.25
CA ASP A 32 9.90 6.60 -9.67
C ASP A 32 8.69 6.86 -10.57
N ALA A 33 7.53 6.25 -10.25
CA ALA A 33 6.28 6.47 -10.98
C ALA A 33 5.75 7.88 -10.77
N TYR A 34 5.77 8.38 -9.54
CA TYR A 34 5.30 9.73 -9.20
C TYR A 34 6.12 10.79 -9.93
N GLU A 35 7.45 10.69 -9.93
CA GLU A 35 8.33 11.62 -10.64
C GLU A 35 8.04 11.67 -12.15
N LYS A 36 7.80 10.51 -12.77
CA LYS A 36 7.44 10.43 -14.19
C LYS A 36 6.09 11.07 -14.47
N LEU A 37 5.10 10.81 -13.63
CA LEU A 37 3.77 11.42 -13.74
C LEU A 37 3.83 12.94 -13.51
N GLU A 38 4.65 13.40 -12.57
CA GLU A 38 4.84 14.82 -12.30
C GLU A 38 5.43 15.55 -13.52
N LYS A 39 6.41 14.94 -14.20
CA LYS A 39 6.95 15.47 -15.46
C LYS A 39 5.87 15.58 -16.54
N VAL A 40 5.03 14.55 -16.69
CA VAL A 40 3.90 14.57 -17.64
C VAL A 40 2.85 15.62 -17.26
N TYR A 41 2.59 15.80 -15.97
CA TYR A 41 1.67 16.83 -15.46
C TYR A 41 2.16 18.25 -15.75
N LYS A 42 3.46 18.49 -15.57
CA LYS A 42 4.11 19.79 -15.81
C LYS A 42 4.30 20.11 -17.30
N ASP A 43 4.35 19.09 -18.16
CA ASP A 43 4.43 19.28 -19.60
C ASP A 43 3.11 19.83 -20.17
N LYS A 44 3.13 21.10 -20.57
CA LYS A 44 1.95 21.83 -21.08
C LYS A 44 1.53 21.42 -22.49
N LYS A 45 2.26 20.52 -23.17
CA LYS A 45 1.96 20.10 -24.55
C LYS A 45 0.78 19.14 -24.70
N GLY A 46 0.14 18.69 -23.62
CA GLY A 46 -1.00 17.77 -23.68
C GLY A 46 -2.02 18.03 -22.58
N MET A 47 -2.96 18.96 -22.81
CA MET A 47 -3.98 19.40 -21.85
C MET A 47 -4.83 18.25 -21.25
N GLY A 48 -5.02 17.15 -21.98
CA GLY A 48 -5.68 15.93 -21.48
C GLY A 48 -4.76 15.05 -20.60
N LYS A 49 -3.50 14.87 -21.00
CA LYS A 49 -2.52 14.02 -20.32
C LYS A 49 -2.17 14.53 -18.92
N GLY A 50 -2.13 15.85 -18.74
CA GLY A 50 -1.92 16.43 -17.40
C GLY A 50 -3.01 16.04 -16.42
N LYS A 51 -4.29 16.08 -16.82
CA LYS A 51 -5.40 15.68 -15.94
C LYS A 51 -5.33 14.19 -15.57
N GLU A 52 -4.95 13.33 -16.51
CA GLU A 52 -4.78 11.90 -16.26
C GLU A 52 -3.59 11.63 -15.35
N ALA A 53 -2.46 12.32 -15.55
CA ALA A 53 -1.30 12.25 -14.67
C ALA A 53 -1.65 12.66 -13.23
N ALA A 54 -2.41 13.74 -13.06
CA ALA A 54 -2.89 14.18 -11.75
C ALA A 54 -3.78 13.13 -11.07
N LYS A 55 -4.66 12.44 -11.82
CA LYS A 55 -5.47 11.35 -11.29
C LYS A 55 -4.60 10.16 -10.87
N ALA A 56 -3.62 9.79 -11.68
CA ALA A 56 -2.71 8.69 -11.38
C ALA A 56 -1.84 8.97 -10.14
N MET A 57 -1.32 10.19 -9.99
CA MET A 57 -0.58 10.61 -8.79
C MET A 57 -1.45 10.47 -7.52
N ARG A 58 -2.70 10.94 -7.56
CA ARG A 58 -3.65 10.77 -6.44
C ARG A 58 -3.96 9.30 -6.13
N ALA A 59 -3.99 8.43 -7.15
CA ALA A 59 -4.20 7.00 -6.93
C ALA A 59 -3.01 6.37 -6.19
N LEU A 60 -1.76 6.73 -6.55
CA LEU A 60 -0.57 6.29 -5.83
C LEU A 60 -0.55 6.74 -4.37
N GLU A 61 -0.96 7.98 -4.11
CA GLU A 61 -1.10 8.52 -2.75
C GLU A 61 -2.11 7.68 -1.95
N LYS A 62 -3.30 7.42 -2.50
CA LYS A 62 -4.32 6.58 -1.87
C LYS A 62 -3.85 5.14 -1.63
N CYS A 63 -3.11 4.54 -2.55
CA CYS A 63 -2.52 3.21 -2.33
C CYS A 63 -1.55 3.23 -1.15
N SER A 64 -0.73 4.28 -1.02
CA SER A 64 0.18 4.43 0.12
C SER A 64 -0.57 4.61 1.44
N GLU A 65 -1.67 5.37 1.45
CA GLU A 65 -2.55 5.51 2.62
C GLU A 65 -3.17 4.18 3.01
N LEU A 66 -3.68 3.42 2.04
CA LEU A 66 -4.27 2.10 2.28
C LEU A 66 -3.27 1.14 2.96
N LEU A 67 -2.02 1.11 2.51
CA LEU A 67 -0.98 0.29 3.11
C LEU A 67 -0.68 0.70 4.56
N LYS A 68 -0.67 2.00 4.85
CA LYS A 68 -0.53 2.51 6.22
C LYS A 68 -1.70 2.07 7.11
N GLU A 69 -2.93 2.13 6.60
CA GLU A 69 -4.10 1.64 7.34
C GLU A 69 -4.03 0.13 7.60
N LEU A 70 -3.59 -0.67 6.63
CA LEU A 70 -3.37 -2.11 6.83
C LEU A 70 -2.33 -2.39 7.93
N LEU A 71 -1.24 -1.61 7.98
CA LEU A 71 -0.26 -1.73 9.06
C LEU A 71 -0.84 -1.35 10.44
N LYS A 72 -1.65 -0.29 10.52
CA LYS A 72 -2.34 0.07 11.76
C LYS A 72 -3.24 -1.05 12.26
N VAL A 73 -4.00 -1.67 11.36
CA VAL A 73 -4.85 -2.82 11.68
C VAL A 73 -3.99 -4.00 12.17
N LYS A 74 -2.88 -4.31 11.49
CA LYS A 74 -1.93 -5.36 11.92
C LYS A 74 -1.44 -5.12 13.35
N TYR A 75 -1.00 -3.91 13.67
CA TYR A 75 -0.52 -3.57 15.01
C TYR A 75 -1.62 -3.63 16.05
N HIS A 76 -2.81 -3.13 15.74
CA HIS A 76 -3.96 -3.19 16.63
C HIS A 76 -4.32 -4.65 16.99
N LEU A 77 -4.32 -5.55 16.01
CA LEU A 77 -4.56 -6.98 16.24
C LEU A 77 -3.46 -7.62 17.10
N LYS A 78 -2.18 -7.32 16.84
CA LYS A 78 -1.06 -7.81 17.67
C LYS A 78 -1.19 -7.37 19.13
N GLU A 79 -1.58 -6.12 19.38
CA GLU A 79 -1.81 -5.63 20.74
C GLU A 79 -2.97 -6.36 21.44
N GLN A 80 -4.07 -6.61 20.73
CA GLN A 80 -5.21 -7.34 21.30
C GLN A 80 -4.83 -8.77 21.68
N ILE A 81 -4.10 -9.49 20.82
CA ILE A 81 -3.61 -10.84 21.10
C ILE A 81 -2.68 -10.82 22.32
N ALA A 82 -1.76 -9.86 22.39
CA ALA A 82 -0.84 -9.73 23.52
C ALA A 82 -1.57 -9.42 24.84
N LYS A 83 -2.67 -8.65 24.80
CA LYS A 83 -3.52 -8.38 25.98
C LYS A 83 -4.30 -9.61 26.43
N GLN A 84 -4.78 -10.43 25.50
CA GLN A 84 -5.49 -11.68 25.82
C GLN A 84 -4.54 -12.74 26.39
N ALA A 85 -3.29 -12.83 25.91
CA ALA A 85 -2.30 -13.77 26.43
C ALA A 85 -1.78 -13.43 27.85
N LYS A 86 -2.04 -12.21 28.34
CA LYS A 86 -1.67 -11.74 29.69
C LYS A 86 -2.82 -11.80 30.70
N LYS A 87 -4.02 -12.18 30.26
CA LYS A 87 -5.18 -12.45 31.11
C LYS A 87 -5.29 -13.94 31.36
#